data_AF-A0A7S3KG13-F1
#
_entry.id   AF-A0A7S3KG13-F1
#
_cell.length_a   1.000
_cell.length_b   1.000
_cell.length_c   1.000
_cell.angle_alpha   90.00
_cell.angle_beta   90.00
_cell.angle_gamma   90.00
#
_symmetry.space_group_name_H-M   'P 1'
#
loop_
_entity.id
_entity.type
_entity.pdbx_description
1 polymer ?
#
loop_
_entity_poly.entity_id
_entity_poly.type
_entity_poly.pdbx_seq_one_letter_code
_entity_poly.pdbx_strand_id
1 'polypeptide(L)'
;FDRQKLVSIIQYINDLFDLIDQNVPMSEKRKGKLHMFKFFDHVNKELHTAFQRLSPQNLEYIKRLQDEHKLLHLGERVLKYYKDKEDDSNAAKTSLILLDHLYAKHSSIYAKMQKIVDQKPEEEKAKFYILKPGQTQAKIDDLVNTVFEEGYNRAFRIKATLYKIYHHAIHDEFFYARNLMSTSQISGKINKQDEDTQILYNRTIVQIGLSAFRCGLFKEC
;
A
#
# COMPACT_ATOMS: atom_id res chain seq x y z
N PHE A 1 20.09 2.02 -11.95
CA PHE A 1 18.84 1.27 -11.80
C PHE A 1 18.23 1.13 -13.18
N ASP A 2 18.08 -0.10 -13.68
CA ASP A 2 17.74 -0.34 -15.09
C ASP A 2 16.21 -0.41 -15.27
N ARG A 3 15.65 0.52 -16.06
CA ARG A 3 14.22 0.55 -16.36
C ARG A 3 13.77 -0.71 -17.12
N GLN A 4 14.67 -1.30 -17.92
CA GLN A 4 14.39 -2.54 -18.64
C GLN A 4 14.21 -3.70 -17.66
N LYS A 5 14.95 -3.71 -16.54
CA LYS A 5 14.81 -4.72 -15.49
C LYS A 5 13.46 -4.65 -14.78
N LEU A 6 12.91 -3.47 -14.55
CA LEU A 6 11.60 -3.31 -13.92
C LEU A 6 10.47 -3.72 -14.88
N VAL A 7 10.58 -3.33 -16.16
CA VAL A 7 9.65 -3.74 -17.21
C VAL A 7 9.69 -5.26 -17.41
N SER A 8 10.88 -5.88 -17.42
CA SER A 8 11.00 -7.33 -17.60
C SER A 8 10.44 -8.12 -16.42
N ILE A 9 10.61 -7.65 -15.18
CA ILE A 9 10.01 -8.32 -14.02
C ILE A 9 8.48 -8.17 -14.03
N ILE A 10 7.94 -6.99 -14.35
CA ILE A 10 6.49 -6.81 -14.46
C ILE A 10 5.93 -7.69 -15.58
N GLN A 11 6.59 -7.72 -16.74
CA GLN A 11 6.17 -8.57 -17.85
C GLN A 11 6.19 -10.04 -17.45
N TYR A 12 7.27 -10.50 -16.80
CA TYR A 12 7.37 -11.87 -16.32
C TYR A 12 6.26 -12.24 -15.32
N ILE A 13 5.88 -11.33 -14.41
CA ILE A 13 4.77 -11.59 -13.49
C ILE A 13 3.43 -11.64 -14.25
N ASN A 14 3.24 -10.78 -15.25
CA ASN A 14 2.05 -10.83 -16.11
C ASN A 14 1.98 -12.16 -16.87
N ASP A 15 3.10 -12.61 -17.44
CA ASP A 15 3.19 -13.89 -18.15
C ASP A 15 2.90 -15.07 -17.19
N LEU A 16 3.36 -14.98 -15.93
CA LEU A 16 3.03 -15.96 -14.89
C LEU A 16 1.54 -15.97 -14.54
N PHE A 17 0.88 -14.82 -14.49
CA PHE A 17 -0.57 -14.76 -14.30
C PHE A 17 -1.29 -15.48 -15.45
N ASP A 18 -0.90 -15.19 -16.69
CA ASP A 18 -1.49 -15.79 -17.88
C ASP A 18 -1.29 -17.32 -17.90
N LEU A 19 -0.14 -17.80 -17.42
CA LEU A 19 0.15 -19.23 -17.23
C LEU A 19 -0.71 -19.87 -16.12
N ILE A 20 -0.94 -19.17 -15.01
CA ILE A 20 -1.73 -19.70 -13.89
C ILE A 20 -3.22 -19.80 -14.26
N ASP A 21 -3.72 -18.89 -15.08
CA ASP A 21 -5.10 -18.87 -15.58
C ASP A 21 -5.37 -20.04 -16.57
N GLN A 22 -4.33 -20.63 -17.16
CA GLN A 22 -4.43 -21.75 -18.12
C GLN A 22 -4.55 -23.16 -17.50
N ASN A 23 -4.96 -23.30 -16.24
CA ASN A 23 -5.26 -24.59 -15.60
C ASN A 23 -4.10 -25.61 -15.48
N VAL A 24 -2.88 -25.11 -15.25
CA VAL A 24 -1.63 -25.86 -15.07
C VAL A 24 -1.64 -26.82 -13.84
N PRO A 25 -0.86 -27.94 -13.84
CA PRO A 25 -0.77 -28.92 -12.74
C PRO A 25 -0.47 -28.37 -11.33
N MET A 26 -0.96 -29.09 -10.30
CA MET A 26 -0.92 -28.68 -8.88
C MET A 26 0.48 -28.45 -8.28
N SER A 27 1.52 -29.13 -8.78
CA SER A 27 2.90 -28.95 -8.34
C SER A 27 3.49 -27.60 -8.81
N GLU A 28 3.16 -27.19 -10.03
CA GLU A 28 3.53 -25.89 -10.60
C GLU A 28 2.69 -24.76 -10.01
N LYS A 29 1.41 -25.00 -9.69
CA LYS A 29 0.57 -24.07 -8.92
C LYS A 29 1.16 -23.73 -7.55
N ARG A 30 1.70 -24.72 -6.81
CA ARG A 30 2.37 -24.46 -5.51
C ARG A 30 3.67 -23.66 -5.66
N LYS A 31 4.46 -23.92 -6.71
CA LYS A 31 5.64 -23.10 -7.03
C LYS A 31 5.23 -21.67 -7.40
N GLY A 32 4.28 -21.49 -8.32
CA GLY A 32 3.73 -20.19 -8.72
C GLY A 32 3.21 -19.37 -7.54
N LYS A 33 2.51 -20.01 -6.60
CA LYS A 33 2.02 -19.41 -5.34
C LYS A 33 3.14 -18.79 -4.49
N LEU A 34 4.29 -19.45 -4.35
CA LEU A 34 5.42 -18.91 -3.57
C LEU A 34 6.22 -17.85 -4.34
N HIS A 35 6.23 -17.96 -5.66
CA HIS A 35 6.97 -17.07 -6.54
C HIS A 35 6.33 -15.69 -6.68
N MET A 36 5.01 -15.62 -6.81
CA MET A 36 4.34 -14.36 -7.17
C MET A 36 4.49 -13.27 -6.11
N PHE A 37 4.26 -13.59 -4.84
CA PHE A 37 4.51 -12.67 -3.73
C PHE A 37 5.98 -12.25 -3.65
N LYS A 38 6.92 -13.22 -3.78
CA LYS A 38 8.36 -12.90 -3.73
C LYS A 38 8.78 -11.96 -4.84
N PHE A 39 8.25 -12.14 -6.05
CA PHE A 39 8.51 -11.24 -7.17
C PHE A 39 7.91 -9.85 -6.93
N PHE A 40 6.66 -9.78 -6.48
CA PHE A 40 6.02 -8.51 -6.12
C PHE A 40 6.79 -7.76 -5.02
N ASP A 41 7.14 -8.44 -3.92
CA ASP A 41 7.95 -7.89 -2.84
C ASP A 41 9.34 -7.44 -3.32
N HIS A 42 9.95 -8.19 -4.24
CA HIS A 42 11.21 -7.78 -4.86
C HIS A 42 11.07 -6.50 -5.68
N VAL A 43 10.04 -6.38 -6.53
CA VAL A 43 9.80 -5.14 -7.31
C VAL A 43 9.56 -3.96 -6.38
N ASN A 44 8.78 -4.14 -5.30
CA ASN A 44 8.56 -3.12 -4.29
C ASN A 44 9.88 -2.64 -3.66
N LYS A 45 10.71 -3.57 -3.18
CA LYS A 45 12.03 -3.26 -2.58
C LYS A 45 12.97 -2.57 -3.55
N GLU A 46 12.98 -2.98 -4.81
CA GLU A 46 13.78 -2.36 -5.86
C GLU A 46 13.30 -0.91 -6.13
N LEU A 47 11.99 -0.66 -6.17
CA LEU A 47 11.44 0.69 -6.31
C LEU A 47 11.79 1.58 -5.11
N HIS A 48 11.64 1.06 -3.88
CA HIS A 48 12.03 1.77 -2.66
C HIS A 48 13.52 2.13 -2.67
N THR A 49 14.38 1.18 -3.06
CA THR A 49 15.82 1.40 -3.19
C THR A 49 16.13 2.45 -4.26
N ALA A 50 15.37 2.51 -5.35
CA ALA A 50 15.53 3.55 -6.37
C ALA A 50 15.21 4.94 -5.80
N PHE A 51 14.16 5.07 -4.98
CA PHE A 51 13.83 6.34 -4.33
C PHE A 51 14.89 6.80 -3.33
N GLN A 52 15.54 5.89 -2.61
CA GLN A 52 16.62 6.23 -1.68
C GLN A 52 17.90 6.69 -2.39
N ARG A 53 18.20 6.13 -3.58
CA ARG A 53 19.43 6.43 -4.33
C ARG A 53 19.35 7.68 -5.20
N LEU A 54 18.14 8.08 -5.61
CA LEU A 54 17.93 9.22 -6.50
C LEU A 54 17.59 10.46 -5.68
N SER A 55 18.17 11.61 -6.06
CA SER A 55 17.76 12.90 -5.50
C SER A 55 16.34 13.26 -5.97
N PRO A 56 15.48 13.85 -5.12
CA PRO A 56 14.13 14.28 -5.49
C PRO A 56 14.09 15.31 -6.63
N GLN A 57 15.17 16.06 -6.84
CA GLN A 57 15.27 17.05 -7.93
C GLN A 57 15.58 16.41 -9.30
N ASN A 58 15.94 15.13 -9.33
CA ASN A 58 16.30 14.42 -10.55
C ASN A 58 15.05 14.03 -11.37
N LEU A 59 15.05 14.29 -12.68
CA LEU A 59 13.98 13.86 -13.59
C LEU A 59 13.76 12.33 -13.56
N GLU A 60 14.81 11.55 -13.31
CA GLU A 60 14.70 10.11 -13.15
C GLU A 60 13.88 9.75 -11.89
N TYR A 61 13.98 10.52 -10.80
CA TYR A 61 13.13 10.33 -9.62
C TYR A 61 11.64 10.49 -9.96
N ILE A 62 11.30 11.53 -10.73
CA ILE A 62 9.92 11.78 -11.18
C ILE A 62 9.42 10.62 -12.07
N LYS A 63 10.27 10.12 -12.97
CA LYS A 63 9.94 8.94 -13.79
C LYS A 63 9.70 7.68 -12.95
N ARG A 64 10.45 7.50 -11.85
CA ARG A 64 10.24 6.38 -10.92
C ARG A 64 8.98 6.54 -10.09
N LEU A 65 8.62 7.77 -9.73
CA LEU A 65 7.36 8.04 -9.05
C LEU A 65 6.16 7.59 -9.91
N GLN A 66 6.24 7.77 -11.23
CA GLN A 66 5.21 7.26 -12.15
C GLN A 66 5.15 5.72 -12.23
N ASP A 67 6.28 5.02 -12.01
CA ASP A 67 6.30 3.55 -12.00
C ASP A 67 5.51 2.96 -10.81
N GLU A 68 5.23 3.75 -9.78
CA GLU A 68 4.39 3.36 -8.63
C GLU A 68 2.97 2.93 -9.06
N HIS A 69 2.38 3.57 -10.07
CA HIS A 69 1.06 3.16 -10.59
C HIS A 69 1.06 1.72 -11.09
N LYS A 70 2.15 1.29 -11.73
CA LYS A 70 2.30 -0.09 -12.23
C LYS A 70 2.43 -1.07 -11.07
N LEU A 71 3.17 -0.69 -10.03
CA LEU A 71 3.32 -1.51 -8.82
C LEU A 71 1.98 -1.69 -8.11
N LEU A 72 1.17 -0.63 -8.00
CA LEU A 72 -0.16 -0.70 -7.38
C LEU A 72 -1.12 -1.59 -8.19
N HIS A 73 -1.17 -1.44 -9.52
CA HIS A 73 -1.95 -2.34 -10.39
C HIS A 73 -1.53 -3.80 -10.24
N LEU A 74 -0.23 -4.05 -10.23
CA LEU A 74 0.33 -5.38 -10.00
C LEU A 74 -0.10 -5.91 -8.62
N GLY A 75 0.01 -5.10 -7.58
CA GLY A 75 -0.37 -5.46 -6.21
C GLY A 75 -1.85 -5.82 -6.08
N GLU A 76 -2.77 -5.12 -6.76
CA GLU A 76 -4.19 -5.49 -6.79
C GLU A 76 -4.41 -6.86 -7.44
N ARG A 77 -3.73 -7.15 -8.56
CA ARG A 77 -3.82 -8.46 -9.22
C ARG A 77 -3.29 -9.57 -8.32
N VAL A 78 -2.15 -9.33 -7.67
CA VAL A 78 -1.53 -10.27 -6.74
C VAL A 78 -2.43 -10.52 -5.53
N LEU A 79 -3.04 -9.46 -5.00
CA LEU A 79 -3.99 -9.56 -3.89
C LEU A 79 -5.21 -10.39 -4.30
N LYS A 80 -5.83 -10.05 -5.44
CA LYS A 80 -7.00 -10.77 -5.95
C LYS A 80 -6.70 -12.26 -6.11
N TYR A 81 -5.57 -12.60 -6.71
CA TYR A 81 -5.16 -13.99 -6.86
C TYR A 81 -5.04 -14.73 -5.53
N TYR A 82 -4.43 -14.13 -4.50
CA TYR A 82 -4.32 -14.78 -3.20
C TYR A 82 -5.66 -14.86 -2.46
N LYS A 83 -6.56 -13.89 -2.65
CA LYS A 83 -7.95 -13.98 -2.16
C LYS A 83 -8.70 -15.15 -2.84
N ASP A 84 -8.62 -15.25 -4.18
CA ASP A 84 -9.25 -16.32 -4.96
C ASP A 84 -8.68 -17.72 -4.64
N LYS A 85 -7.47 -17.79 -4.08
CA LYS A 85 -6.81 -19.03 -3.64
C LYS A 85 -6.88 -19.27 -2.13
N GLU A 86 -7.63 -18.46 -1.38
CA GLU A 86 -7.78 -18.55 0.06
C GLU A 86 -6.41 -18.63 0.78
N ASP A 87 -5.47 -17.79 0.33
CA ASP A 87 -4.12 -17.68 0.91
C ASP A 87 -3.98 -16.40 1.73
N ASP A 88 -4.60 -16.41 2.91
CA ASP A 88 -4.67 -15.24 3.79
C ASP A 88 -3.28 -14.72 4.18
N SER A 89 -2.29 -15.60 4.31
CA SER A 89 -0.92 -15.23 4.66
C SER A 89 -0.29 -14.31 3.63
N ASN A 90 -0.38 -14.64 2.34
CA ASN A 90 0.19 -13.79 1.28
C ASN A 90 -0.76 -12.65 0.88
N ALA A 91 -2.08 -12.81 1.06
CA ALA A 91 -3.03 -11.72 0.92
C ALA A 91 -2.74 -10.60 1.95
N ALA A 92 -2.47 -10.95 3.21
CA ALA A 92 -2.12 -9.98 4.25
C ALA A 92 -0.78 -9.27 3.97
N LYS A 93 0.26 -10.00 3.54
CA LYS A 93 1.54 -9.38 3.17
C LYS A 93 1.41 -8.43 1.98
N THR A 94 0.67 -8.85 0.94
CA THR A 94 0.39 -7.99 -0.21
C THR A 94 -0.40 -6.75 0.21
N SER A 95 -1.39 -6.92 1.09
CA SER A 95 -2.19 -5.82 1.62
C SER A 95 -1.38 -4.81 2.42
N LEU A 96 -0.39 -5.27 3.20
CA LEU A 96 0.53 -4.37 3.91
C LEU A 96 1.38 -3.53 2.97
N ILE A 97 1.89 -4.12 1.88
CA ILE A 97 2.64 -3.36 0.86
C ILE A 97 1.74 -2.32 0.21
N LEU A 98 0.51 -2.71 -0.19
CA LEU A 98 -0.46 -1.77 -0.75
C LEU A 98 -0.81 -0.64 0.23
N LEU A 99 -1.03 -0.96 1.51
CA LEU A 99 -1.29 0.04 2.55
C LEU A 99 -0.13 1.04 2.66
N ASP A 100 1.13 0.58 2.63
CA ASP A 100 2.31 1.44 2.70
C ASP A 100 2.36 2.49 1.57
N HIS A 101 1.87 2.14 0.38
CA HIS A 101 1.79 3.07 -0.76
C HIS A 101 0.58 4.01 -0.74
N LEU A 102 -0.44 3.73 0.08
CA LEU A 102 -1.73 4.43 0.05
C LEU A 102 -1.98 5.30 1.28
N TYR A 103 -1.51 4.90 2.46
CA TYR A 103 -1.93 5.50 3.74
C TYR A 103 -1.65 7.00 3.83
N ALA A 104 -0.52 7.45 3.28
CA ALA A 104 -0.08 8.85 3.33
C ALA A 104 -0.61 9.71 2.16
N LYS A 105 -1.42 9.15 1.25
CA LYS A 105 -2.00 9.88 0.12
C LYS A 105 -3.37 10.41 0.48
N HIS A 106 -3.48 11.73 0.54
CA HIS A 106 -4.75 12.39 0.77
C HIS A 106 -5.70 12.18 -0.42
N SER A 107 -7.00 11.99 -0.16
CA SER A 107 -8.03 11.71 -1.17
C SER A 107 -8.11 12.79 -2.26
N SER A 108 -7.74 14.04 -1.93
CA SER A 108 -7.67 15.15 -2.88
C SER A 108 -6.62 14.95 -3.99
N ILE A 109 -5.58 14.14 -3.76
CA ILE A 109 -4.58 13.78 -4.78
C ILE A 109 -5.24 12.95 -5.88
N TYR A 110 -6.02 11.93 -5.50
CA TYR A 110 -6.76 11.10 -6.45
C TYR A 110 -7.79 11.90 -7.22
N ALA A 111 -8.51 12.81 -6.57
CA ALA A 111 -9.46 13.69 -7.25
C ALA A 111 -8.78 14.60 -8.31
N LYS A 112 -7.58 15.13 -8.01
CA LYS A 112 -6.78 15.91 -8.97
C LYS A 112 -6.26 15.05 -10.11
N MET A 113 -5.74 13.86 -9.80
CA MET A 113 -5.25 12.91 -10.80
C MET A 113 -6.36 12.45 -11.74
N GLN A 114 -7.56 12.16 -11.22
CA GLN A 114 -8.71 11.76 -12.03
C GLN A 114 -9.02 12.79 -13.10
N LYS A 115 -9.07 14.09 -12.76
CA LYS A 115 -9.31 15.17 -13.73
C LYS A 115 -8.28 15.25 -14.85
N ILE A 116 -7.02 14.91 -14.56
CA ILE A 116 -5.94 14.88 -15.55
C ILE A 116 -6.08 13.65 -16.45
N VAL A 117 -6.41 12.50 -15.86
CA VAL A 117 -6.50 11.23 -16.58
C VAL A 117 -7.77 11.15 -17.42
N ASP A 118 -8.87 11.77 -17.01
CA ASP A 118 -10.12 11.84 -17.79
C ASP A 118 -9.92 12.52 -19.15
N GLN A 119 -8.94 13.40 -19.28
CA GLN A 119 -8.60 14.11 -20.53
C GLN A 119 -7.74 13.27 -21.49
N LYS A 120 -7.20 12.13 -21.02
CA LYS A 120 -6.34 11.26 -21.82
C LYS A 120 -7.16 10.23 -22.61
N PRO A 121 -6.62 9.67 -23.71
CA PRO A 121 -7.23 8.54 -24.40
C PRO A 121 -7.41 7.33 -23.47
N GLU A 122 -8.42 6.49 -23.73
CA GLU A 122 -8.79 5.36 -22.86
C GLU A 122 -7.62 4.39 -22.60
N GLU A 123 -6.79 4.13 -23.61
CA GLU A 123 -5.59 3.29 -23.50
C GLU A 123 -4.54 3.85 -22.53
N GLU A 124 -4.45 5.18 -22.39
CA GLU A 124 -3.56 5.80 -21.41
C GLU A 124 -4.17 5.80 -20.01
N LYS A 125 -5.50 5.85 -19.88
CA LYS A 125 -6.17 5.83 -18.56
C LYS A 125 -5.84 4.57 -17.78
N ALA A 126 -5.85 3.42 -18.45
CA ALA A 126 -5.54 2.12 -17.84
C ALA A 126 -4.15 2.05 -17.19
N LYS A 127 -3.21 2.92 -17.57
CA LYS A 127 -1.85 2.96 -17.02
C LYS A 127 -1.78 3.62 -15.64
N PHE A 128 -2.80 4.36 -15.25
CA PHE A 128 -2.85 5.07 -13.97
C PHE A 128 -3.65 4.28 -12.94
N TYR A 129 -3.07 4.11 -11.76
CA TYR A 129 -3.81 3.64 -10.60
C TYR A 129 -4.55 4.82 -9.97
N ILE A 130 -5.87 4.82 -10.03
CA ILE A 130 -6.72 5.89 -9.49
C ILE A 130 -7.85 5.29 -8.66
N LEU A 131 -8.02 5.81 -7.45
CA LEU A 131 -9.19 5.54 -6.62
C LEU A 131 -10.21 6.66 -6.86
N LYS A 132 -11.48 6.31 -7.08
CA LYS A 132 -12.50 7.35 -7.25
C LYS A 132 -12.65 8.15 -5.95
N PRO A 133 -13.06 9.43 -6.03
CA PRO A 133 -13.37 10.21 -4.84
C PRO A 133 -14.31 9.45 -3.90
N GLY A 134 -13.97 9.38 -2.62
CA GLY A 134 -14.73 8.64 -1.60
C GLY A 134 -14.39 7.15 -1.49
N GLN A 135 -13.60 6.57 -2.40
CA GLN A 135 -13.21 5.15 -2.31
C GLN A 135 -11.92 4.91 -1.52
N THR A 136 -11.12 5.95 -1.27
CA THR A 136 -9.82 5.78 -0.60
C THR A 136 -9.96 5.18 0.79
N GLN A 137 -10.89 5.70 1.60
CA GLN A 137 -11.18 5.16 2.93
C GLN A 137 -11.63 3.70 2.86
N ALA A 138 -12.62 3.41 2.00
CA ALA A 138 -13.12 2.04 1.82
C ALA A 138 -12.01 1.08 1.36
N LYS A 139 -11.06 1.54 0.54
CA LYS A 139 -9.92 0.74 0.11
C LYS A 139 -8.95 0.46 1.25
N ILE A 140 -8.63 1.47 2.07
CA ILE A 140 -7.81 1.28 3.29
C ILE A 140 -8.50 0.27 4.22
N ASP A 141 -9.81 0.40 4.42
CA ASP A 141 -10.57 -0.51 5.27
C ASP A 141 -10.58 -1.96 4.74
N ASP A 142 -10.79 -2.18 3.44
CA ASP A 142 -10.69 -3.52 2.82
C ASP A 142 -9.32 -4.16 3.02
N LEU A 143 -8.24 -3.40 2.81
CA LEU A 143 -6.88 -3.90 2.99
C LEU A 143 -6.58 -4.21 4.46
N VAL A 144 -7.03 -3.36 5.39
CA VAL A 144 -6.90 -3.61 6.83
C VAL A 144 -7.68 -4.87 7.21
N ASN A 145 -8.92 -5.02 6.77
CA ASN A 145 -9.72 -6.22 7.06
C ASN A 145 -9.03 -7.49 6.55
N THR A 146 -8.47 -7.44 5.34
CA THR A 146 -7.70 -8.56 4.76
C THR A 146 -6.49 -8.93 5.64
N VAL A 147 -5.81 -7.96 6.25
CA VAL A 147 -4.72 -8.23 7.21
C VAL A 147 -5.23 -8.85 8.51
N PHE A 148 -6.43 -8.49 8.95
CA PHE A 148 -7.01 -9.04 10.18
C PHE A 148 -7.56 -10.47 9.99
N GLU A 149 -8.06 -10.80 8.79
CA GLU A 149 -8.53 -12.13 8.39
C GLU A 149 -7.44 -13.20 8.53
N GLU A 150 -6.17 -12.87 8.25
CA GLU A 150 -5.03 -13.79 8.42
C GLU A 150 -4.86 -14.33 9.85
N GLY A 151 -5.45 -13.68 10.85
CA GLY A 151 -5.66 -14.30 12.16
C GLY A 151 -4.47 -14.21 13.12
N TYR A 152 -3.25 -14.46 12.64
CA TYR A 152 -2.14 -14.90 13.50
C TYR A 152 -1.05 -13.84 13.69
N ASN A 153 -0.79 -12.97 12.72
CA ASN A 153 0.33 -12.04 12.79
C ASN A 153 -0.02 -10.72 13.50
N ARG A 154 0.29 -10.65 14.80
CA ARG A 154 0.06 -9.45 15.62
C ARG A 154 0.83 -8.23 15.13
N ALA A 155 2.05 -8.40 14.62
CA ALA A 155 2.86 -7.29 14.12
C ALA A 155 2.20 -6.65 12.88
N PHE A 156 1.65 -7.49 11.99
CA PHE A 156 0.92 -7.02 10.82
C PHE A 156 -0.32 -6.22 11.21
N ARG A 157 -1.08 -6.68 12.20
CA ARG A 157 -2.26 -5.95 12.69
C ARG A 157 -1.88 -4.59 13.29
N ILE A 158 -0.80 -4.51 14.05
CA ILE A 158 -0.30 -3.23 14.59
C ILE A 158 0.04 -2.28 13.43
N LYS A 159 0.82 -2.75 12.45
CA LYS A 159 1.23 -1.95 11.29
C LYS A 159 0.04 -1.48 10.45
N ALA A 160 -0.90 -2.37 10.13
CA ALA A 160 -2.14 -2.03 9.42
C ALA A 160 -3.01 -1.02 10.19
N THR A 161 -3.09 -1.15 11.51
CA THR A 161 -3.83 -0.21 12.35
C THR A 161 -3.17 1.17 12.34
N LEU A 162 -1.83 1.25 12.40
CA LEU A 162 -1.11 2.51 12.28
C LEU A 162 -1.34 3.20 10.93
N TYR A 163 -1.31 2.45 9.82
CA TYR A 163 -1.66 2.98 8.51
C TYR A 163 -3.07 3.57 8.47
N LYS A 164 -4.05 2.85 9.04
CA LYS A 164 -5.43 3.35 9.16
C LYS A 164 -5.52 4.63 9.97
N ILE A 165 -4.92 4.67 11.16
CA ILE A 165 -4.91 5.86 12.03
C ILE A 165 -4.28 7.05 11.29
N TYR A 166 -3.13 6.85 10.65
CA TYR A 166 -2.47 7.89 9.87
C TYR A 166 -3.38 8.42 8.74
N HIS A 167 -4.06 7.51 8.04
CA HIS A 167 -4.98 7.88 6.96
C HIS A 167 -6.13 8.76 7.46
N HIS A 168 -6.76 8.41 8.58
CA HIS A 168 -7.79 9.26 9.19
C HIS A 168 -7.23 10.62 9.64
N ALA A 169 -6.02 10.64 10.22
CA ALA A 169 -5.40 11.87 10.68
C ALA A 169 -4.99 12.83 9.55
N ILE A 170 -4.61 12.34 8.36
CA ILE A 170 -4.38 13.23 7.20
C ILE A 170 -5.67 13.84 6.65
N HIS A 171 -6.83 13.21 6.89
CA HIS A 171 -8.15 13.70 6.46
C HIS A 171 -8.86 14.55 7.52
N ASP A 172 -8.14 14.97 8.56
CA ASP A 172 -8.68 15.80 9.65
C ASP A 172 -9.76 15.13 10.50
N GLU A 173 -9.80 13.80 10.49
CA GLU A 173 -10.70 13.01 11.35
C GLU A 173 -10.04 12.73 12.71
N PHE A 174 -9.65 13.82 13.40
CA PHE A 174 -8.87 13.78 14.65
C PHE A 174 -9.46 12.84 15.70
N PHE A 175 -10.74 13.00 16.02
CA PHE A 175 -11.39 12.20 17.08
C PHE A 175 -11.38 10.71 16.75
N TYR A 176 -11.58 10.35 15.47
CA TYR A 176 -11.52 8.95 15.04
C TYR A 176 -10.11 8.40 15.21
N ALA A 177 -9.10 9.10 14.69
CA ALA A 177 -7.71 8.69 14.77
C ALA A 177 -7.23 8.56 16.23
N ARG A 178 -7.55 9.53 17.09
CA ARG A 178 -7.23 9.50 18.53
C ARG A 178 -7.91 8.33 19.24
N ASN A 179 -9.20 8.14 19.01
CA ASN A 179 -9.94 7.05 19.64
C ASN A 179 -9.41 5.69 19.21
N LEU A 180 -9.14 5.50 17.90
CA LEU A 180 -8.58 4.26 17.39
C LEU A 180 -7.17 3.97 17.94
N MET A 181 -6.32 5.00 18.06
CA MET A 181 -5.00 4.88 18.69
C MET A 181 -5.10 4.40 20.15
N SER A 182 -6.05 4.98 20.91
CA SER A 182 -6.29 4.63 22.30
C SER A 182 -6.89 3.22 22.46
N THR A 183 -7.93 2.88 21.70
CA THR A 183 -8.58 1.55 21.81
C THR A 183 -7.68 0.41 21.36
N SER A 184 -6.76 0.65 20.42
CA SER A 184 -5.85 -0.38 19.90
C SER A 184 -4.70 -0.73 20.85
N GLN A 185 -4.44 0.10 21.88
CA GLN A 185 -3.41 -0.11 22.90
C GLN A 185 -2.02 -0.37 22.26
N ILE A 186 -1.69 0.37 21.19
CA ILE A 186 -0.44 0.19 20.44
C ILE A 186 0.77 0.71 21.21
N SER A 187 0.60 1.79 21.99
CA SER A 187 1.65 2.41 22.80
C SER A 187 2.37 1.42 23.72
N GLY A 188 1.64 0.52 24.39
CA GLY A 188 2.23 -0.51 25.26
C GLY A 188 2.95 -1.65 24.53
N LYS A 189 2.80 -1.75 23.21
CA LYS A 189 3.33 -2.87 22.38
C LYS A 189 4.41 -2.41 21.40
N ILE A 190 4.55 -1.11 21.17
CA ILE A 190 5.37 -0.57 20.08
C ILE A 190 6.87 -0.84 20.24
N ASN A 191 7.39 -0.79 21.47
CA ASN A 191 8.81 -1.03 21.76
C ASN A 191 9.28 -2.45 21.42
N LYS A 192 8.35 -3.39 21.21
CA LYS A 192 8.64 -4.78 20.80
C LYS A 192 8.53 -4.99 19.29
N GLN A 193 8.17 -3.96 18.52
CA GLN A 193 8.08 -4.03 17.06
C GLN A 193 9.42 -3.66 16.41
N ASP A 194 9.56 -3.97 15.12
CA ASP A 194 10.69 -3.57 14.30
C ASP A 194 10.83 -2.05 14.17
N GLU A 195 12.03 -1.59 13.81
CA GLU A 195 12.38 -0.17 13.71
C GLU A 195 11.45 0.60 12.78
N ASP A 196 11.09 0.03 11.62
CA ASP A 196 10.20 0.69 10.66
C ASP A 196 8.81 0.92 11.25
N THR A 197 8.28 -0.05 12.00
CA THR A 197 6.99 0.07 12.68
C THR A 197 7.04 1.11 13.81
N GLN A 198 8.15 1.21 14.56
CA GLN A 198 8.34 2.25 15.57
C GLN A 198 8.41 3.65 14.94
N ILE A 199 9.09 3.79 13.80
CA ILE A 199 9.13 5.04 13.03
C ILE A 199 7.73 5.41 12.54
N LEU A 200 6.96 4.45 12.01
CA LEU A 200 5.57 4.67 11.58
C LEU A 200 4.69 5.15 12.74
N TYR A 201 4.84 4.57 13.93
CA TYR A 201 4.13 5.01 15.14
C TYR A 201 4.43 6.46 15.48
N ASN A 202 5.71 6.85 15.51
CA ASN A 202 6.11 8.23 15.79
C ASN A 202 5.54 9.21 14.75
N ARG A 203 5.60 8.85 13.46
CA ARG A 203 4.99 9.64 12.37
C ARG A 203 3.48 9.77 12.54
N THR A 204 2.81 8.71 12.99
CA THR A 204 1.37 8.70 13.21
C THR A 204 0.96 9.62 14.35
N ILE A 205 1.70 9.62 15.47
CA ILE A 205 1.46 10.56 16.58
C ILE A 205 1.57 12.01 16.12
N VAL A 206 2.66 12.35 15.41
CA VAL A 206 2.85 13.70 14.87
C VAL A 206 1.69 14.08 13.97
N GLN A 207 1.24 13.16 13.11
CA GLN A 207 0.12 13.42 12.20
C GLN A 207 -1.22 13.64 12.93
N ILE A 208 -1.47 12.93 14.04
CA ILE A 208 -2.63 13.18 14.91
C ILE A 208 -2.54 14.59 15.52
N GLY A 209 -1.38 15.01 16.02
CA GLY A 209 -1.20 16.37 16.54
C GLY A 209 -1.41 17.45 15.48
N LEU A 210 -0.90 17.23 14.26
CA LEU A 210 -1.16 18.12 13.12
C LEU A 210 -2.64 18.18 12.74
N SER A 211 -3.35 17.05 12.84
CA SER A 211 -4.80 16.98 12.64
C SER A 211 -5.55 17.80 13.70
N ALA A 212 -5.19 17.66 14.98
CA ALA A 212 -5.74 18.46 16.08
C ALA A 212 -5.56 19.95 15.81
N PHE A 213 -4.36 20.35 15.38
CA PHE A 213 -4.04 21.74 15.05
C PHE A 213 -4.90 22.27 13.90
N ARG A 214 -5.04 21.52 12.79
CA ARG A 214 -5.90 21.91 11.66
C ARG A 214 -7.38 22.00 12.05
N CYS A 215 -7.82 21.20 13.02
CA CYS A 215 -9.17 21.27 13.59
C CYS A 215 -9.35 22.41 14.63
N GLY A 216 -8.30 23.18 14.95
CA GLY A 216 -8.36 24.25 15.96
C GLY A 216 -8.35 23.76 17.42
N LEU A 217 -7.97 22.50 17.67
CA LEU A 217 -7.98 21.86 18.99
C LEU A 217 -6.63 22.05 19.71
N PHE A 218 -6.24 23.29 19.99
CA PHE A 218 -4.89 23.62 20.52
C PHE A 218 -4.54 22.97 21.86
N LYS A 219 -5.53 22.62 22.68
CA LYS A 219 -5.30 21.92 23.96
C LYS A 219 -4.97 20.45 23.80
N GLU A 220 -5.23 19.90 22.61
CA GLU A 220 -5.06 18.48 22.26
C GLU A 220 -3.84 18.25 21.34
N CYS A 221 -3.16 19.34 20.94
CA CYS A 221 -1.96 19.31 20.10
C CYS A 221 -0.72 18.84 20.88
#